data_AF-A0A934M725-F1
#
_entry.id   AF-A0A934M725-F1
#
_cell.length_a   1.000
_cell.length_b   1.000
_cell.length_c   1.000
_cell.angle_alpha   90.00
_cell.angle_beta   90.00
_cell.angle_gamma   90.00
#
_symmetry.space_group_name_H-M   'P 1'
#
loop_
_entity.id
_entity.type
_entity.pdbx_description
1 polymer ?
#
loop_
_entity_poly.entity_id
_entity_poly.type
_entity_poly.pdbx_seq_one_letter_code
_entity_poly.pdbx_strand_id
1 'polypeptide(L)'
;MNNIHRIFTGAVAVTILTGAVATAPAAFGADNSSSMSTGMTTVQKFTPLLSGMFESVGDHEVSGEAVVVSHGDGTRALHLKGFSSDRGPDLKVVLASVKGDATELTPEQYVDLGPLKSLTGDQIYTISPEVILDEVASVVIWCDEFDVAFGTAELKTGAEAPLSTSVEGSSGTTGTGSLGDMLGKLFKSGNLTSVLGVSAVIALIAGIIHYFQAMMPR
;
A
#
# COMPACT_ATOMS: atom_id res chain seq x y z
N MET A 1 -5.91 -75.82 1.98
CA MET A 1 -6.49 -76.41 0.77
C MET A 1 -6.79 -75.30 -0.23
N ASN A 2 -6.42 -75.54 -1.50
CA ASN A 2 -6.79 -74.86 -2.76
C ASN A 2 -6.20 -73.44 -2.97
N ASN A 3 -5.17 -73.28 -3.82
CA ASN A 3 -5.20 -73.13 -5.31
C ASN A 3 -5.98 -71.84 -5.68
N ILE A 4 -5.49 -70.87 -6.48
CA ILE A 4 -5.04 -71.00 -7.88
C ILE A 4 -4.23 -69.75 -8.30
N HIS A 5 -3.19 -69.99 -9.10
CA HIS A 5 -2.31 -69.03 -9.76
C HIS A 5 -3.04 -68.12 -10.77
N ARG A 6 -2.68 -66.82 -10.82
CA ARG A 6 -2.70 -66.03 -12.06
C ARG A 6 -1.32 -65.45 -12.32
N ILE A 7 -0.59 -66.15 -13.17
CA ILE A 7 0.65 -65.73 -13.78
C ILE A 7 0.28 -64.72 -14.87
N PHE A 8 0.73 -63.48 -14.76
CA PHE A 8 0.78 -62.55 -15.90
C PHE A 8 2.24 -62.47 -16.36
N THR A 9 2.57 -63.36 -17.28
CA THR A 9 3.73 -63.28 -18.15
C THR A 9 3.56 -62.06 -19.06
N GLY A 10 4.41 -61.05 -18.91
CA GLY A 10 4.51 -59.92 -19.82
C GLY A 10 5.96 -59.53 -20.00
N ALA A 11 6.60 -60.09 -21.02
CA ALA A 11 7.99 -59.83 -21.38
C ALA A 11 8.13 -58.51 -22.16
N VAL A 12 9.05 -57.67 -21.67
CA VAL A 12 10.14 -56.95 -22.37
C VAL A 12 9.85 -56.33 -23.76
N ALA A 13 10.06 -55.01 -23.85
CA ALA A 13 10.87 -54.39 -24.90
C ALA A 13 11.31 -52.97 -24.45
N VAL A 14 12.54 -52.85 -23.94
CA VAL A 14 13.22 -51.56 -23.76
C VAL A 14 14.03 -51.31 -25.03
N THR A 15 13.54 -50.41 -25.89
CA THR A 15 14.28 -49.97 -27.09
C THR A 15 15.01 -48.68 -26.76
N ILE A 16 16.32 -48.79 -26.52
CA ILE A 16 17.24 -47.65 -26.44
C ILE A 16 17.43 -47.08 -27.85
N LEU A 17 16.94 -45.85 -28.06
CA LEU A 17 17.21 -45.09 -29.29
C LEU A 17 18.41 -44.17 -29.05
N THR A 18 19.57 -44.58 -29.54
CA THR A 18 20.78 -43.76 -29.68
C THR A 18 20.53 -42.64 -30.70
N GLY A 19 20.55 -41.38 -30.26
CA GLY A 19 20.48 -40.19 -31.11
C GLY A 19 21.79 -39.40 -31.09
N ALA A 20 22.35 -39.16 -32.27
CA ALA A 20 23.69 -38.63 -32.52
C ALA A 20 23.84 -37.12 -32.24
N VAL A 21 25.04 -36.72 -31.80
CA VAL A 21 25.50 -35.32 -31.78
C VAL A 21 25.90 -34.89 -33.20
N ALA A 22 25.27 -33.84 -33.73
CA ALA A 22 25.69 -33.19 -34.98
C ALA A 22 26.11 -31.76 -34.67
N THR A 23 27.40 -31.49 -34.84
CA THR A 23 28.00 -30.15 -34.85
C THR A 23 27.91 -29.60 -36.28
N ALA A 24 27.40 -28.39 -36.46
CA ALA A 24 27.47 -27.65 -37.74
C ALA A 24 27.97 -26.20 -37.50
N PRO A 25 28.82 -25.64 -38.37
CA PRO A 25 29.40 -24.30 -38.23
C PRO A 25 28.54 -23.19 -38.88
N ALA A 26 28.84 -21.96 -38.50
CA ALA A 26 28.20 -20.70 -38.86
C ALA A 26 28.29 -20.29 -40.35
N ALA A 27 27.30 -19.53 -40.84
CA ALA A 27 27.49 -18.47 -41.85
C ALA A 27 26.31 -17.47 -41.92
N PHE A 28 26.63 -16.21 -41.59
CA PHE A 28 26.22 -14.88 -42.07
C PHE A 28 24.97 -14.68 -42.95
N GLY A 29 24.17 -13.66 -42.61
CA GLY A 29 23.45 -12.85 -43.60
C GLY A 29 22.25 -12.05 -43.08
N ALA A 30 22.33 -10.73 -43.28
CA ALA A 30 21.25 -9.72 -43.31
C ALA A 30 20.70 -9.17 -41.99
N ASP A 31 21.19 -7.96 -41.74
CA ASP A 31 20.60 -6.85 -40.99
C ASP A 31 19.08 -6.72 -41.18
N ASN A 32 18.36 -6.67 -40.06
CA ASN A 32 17.16 -5.84 -40.00
C ASN A 32 17.35 -4.87 -38.84
N SER A 33 18.13 -3.83 -39.11
CA SER A 33 18.18 -2.62 -38.29
C SER A 33 16.84 -1.88 -38.48
N SER A 34 15.78 -2.43 -37.89
CA SER A 34 14.54 -1.71 -37.66
C SER A 34 14.79 -0.70 -36.55
N SER A 35 15.27 0.46 -36.98
CA SER A 35 15.20 1.73 -36.29
C SER A 35 13.79 1.97 -35.76
N MET A 36 13.50 1.51 -34.55
CA MET A 36 12.36 1.98 -33.78
C MET A 36 12.85 3.11 -32.89
N SER A 37 12.66 4.31 -33.43
CA SER A 37 12.28 5.52 -32.73
C SER A 37 12.91 5.71 -31.35
N THR A 38 13.93 6.57 -31.30
CA THR A 38 14.23 7.42 -30.16
C THR A 38 12.99 8.29 -29.88
N GLY A 39 11.97 7.69 -29.28
CA GLY A 39 10.89 8.40 -28.64
C GLY A 39 11.49 9.14 -27.47
N MET A 40 11.58 10.47 -27.62
CA MET A 40 11.88 11.43 -26.57
C MET A 40 11.27 10.94 -25.25
N THR A 41 12.11 10.44 -24.34
CA THR A 41 11.71 10.18 -22.96
C THR A 41 11.44 11.53 -22.33
N THR A 42 10.23 12.05 -22.54
CA THR A 42 9.65 13.04 -21.65
C THR A 42 9.83 12.45 -20.27
N VAL A 43 10.64 13.11 -19.43
CA VAL A 43 10.68 12.85 -18.00
C VAL A 43 9.27 13.14 -17.53
N GLN A 44 8.43 12.10 -17.49
CA GLN A 44 7.03 12.21 -17.12
C GLN A 44 7.04 12.73 -15.70
N LYS A 45 6.51 13.95 -15.52
CA LYS A 45 6.45 14.57 -14.22
C LYS A 45 5.42 13.81 -13.39
N PHE A 46 5.90 12.99 -12.46
CA PHE A 46 5.07 12.35 -11.46
C PHE A 46 4.65 13.40 -10.43
N THR A 47 3.34 13.54 -10.23
CA THR A 47 2.80 14.40 -9.16
C THR A 47 2.25 13.49 -8.07
N PRO A 48 2.78 13.53 -6.83
CA PRO A 48 2.20 12.79 -5.73
C PRO A 48 0.82 13.36 -5.40
N LEU A 49 -0.18 12.49 -5.30
CA LEU A 49 -1.56 12.84 -4.95
C LEU A 49 -1.85 12.54 -3.48
N LEU A 50 -1.57 11.29 -3.09
CA LEU A 50 -1.82 10.77 -1.75
C LEU A 50 -0.59 10.00 -1.26
N SER A 51 -0.35 10.01 0.04
CA SER A 51 0.73 9.24 0.67
C SER A 51 0.34 8.77 2.07
N GLY A 52 0.90 7.64 2.49
CA GLY A 52 0.68 7.05 3.81
C GLY A 52 1.86 6.17 4.23
N MET A 53 2.07 6.02 5.53
CA MET A 53 3.05 5.08 6.08
C MET A 53 2.34 3.78 6.44
N PHE A 54 2.99 2.64 6.21
CA PHE A 54 2.45 1.36 6.65
C PHE A 54 2.58 1.20 8.15
N GLU A 55 1.48 0.80 8.78
CA GLU A 55 1.38 0.33 10.13
C GLU A 55 1.13 -1.17 10.12
N SER A 56 1.82 -1.87 11.03
CA SER A 56 1.69 -3.32 11.21
C SER A 56 0.37 -3.68 11.88
N VAL A 57 -0.27 -4.76 11.43
CA VAL A 57 -1.54 -5.25 11.98
C VAL A 57 -1.35 -6.61 12.64
N GLY A 58 -1.89 -6.76 13.85
CA GLY A 58 -1.79 -8.01 14.62
C GLY A 58 -0.34 -8.35 14.96
N ASP A 59 0.07 -9.57 14.63
CA ASP A 59 1.42 -10.10 14.86
C ASP A 59 2.32 -10.05 13.60
N HIS A 60 1.88 -9.36 12.53
CA HIS A 60 2.61 -9.26 11.27
C HIS A 60 3.49 -8.00 11.23
N GLU A 61 4.73 -8.12 10.76
CA GLU A 61 5.61 -6.98 10.57
C GLU A 61 5.50 -6.45 9.13
N VAL A 62 5.04 -5.21 8.99
CA VAL A 62 4.99 -4.47 7.72
C VAL A 62 5.47 -3.04 7.93
N SER A 63 6.31 -2.56 7.01
CA SER A 63 6.82 -1.19 6.99
C SER A 63 7.02 -0.67 5.56
N GLY A 64 7.18 0.65 5.46
CA GLY A 64 7.41 1.36 4.21
C GLY A 64 6.40 2.50 4.02
N GLU A 65 6.40 3.06 2.82
CA GLU A 65 5.54 4.18 2.43
C GLU A 65 4.71 3.80 1.18
N ALA A 66 3.42 4.08 1.20
CA ALA A 66 2.52 3.99 0.07
C ALA A 66 2.31 5.39 -0.53
N VAL A 67 2.62 5.60 -1.80
CA VAL A 67 2.47 6.88 -2.50
C VAL A 67 1.69 6.70 -3.79
N VAL A 68 0.51 7.31 -3.88
CA VAL A 68 -0.25 7.39 -5.13
C VAL A 68 0.26 8.56 -5.96
N VAL A 69 0.71 8.27 -7.18
CA VAL A 69 1.22 9.25 -8.13
C VAL A 69 0.32 9.32 -9.36
N SER A 70 0.23 10.52 -9.93
CA SER A 70 -0.40 10.77 -11.23
C SER A 70 0.65 11.16 -12.25
N HIS A 71 0.47 10.66 -13.47
CA HIS A 71 1.25 11.03 -14.64
C HIS A 71 0.55 12.14 -15.44
N GLY A 72 1.32 12.88 -16.22
CA GLY A 72 0.79 13.92 -17.11
C GLY A 72 -0.15 13.40 -18.21
N ASP A 73 -0.20 12.09 -18.45
CA ASP A 73 -1.12 11.42 -19.38
C ASP A 73 -2.44 10.97 -18.73
N GLY A 74 -2.63 11.25 -17.43
CA GLY A 74 -3.81 10.84 -16.66
C GLY A 74 -3.74 9.43 -16.07
N THR A 75 -2.68 8.67 -16.35
CA THR A 75 -2.45 7.38 -15.70
C THR A 75 -2.06 7.57 -14.24
N ARG A 76 -2.42 6.59 -13.41
CA ARG A 76 -2.21 6.61 -11.96
C ARG A 76 -1.49 5.33 -11.54
N ALA A 77 -0.62 5.46 -10.56
CA ALA A 77 0.10 4.34 -10.00
C ALA A 77 0.26 4.47 -8.49
N LEU A 78 0.26 3.34 -7.81
CA LEU A 78 0.65 3.21 -6.41
C LEU A 78 2.11 2.78 -6.36
N HIS A 79 2.94 3.57 -5.69
CA HIS A 79 4.34 3.28 -5.41
C HIS A 79 4.47 2.87 -3.95
N LEU A 80 4.94 1.66 -3.70
CA LEU A 80 5.38 1.24 -2.37
C LEU A 80 6.89 1.48 -2.31
N LYS A 81 7.35 2.26 -1.33
CA LYS A 81 8.74 2.69 -1.18
C LYS A 81 9.32 2.15 0.12
N GLY A 82 10.55 1.65 0.06
CA GLY A 82 11.23 1.04 1.19
C GLY A 82 10.39 -0.06 1.85
N PHE A 83 9.56 -0.73 1.07
CA PHE A 83 8.57 -1.66 1.60
C PHE A 83 9.27 -2.90 2.17
N SER A 84 8.75 -3.40 3.28
CA SER A 84 9.14 -4.67 3.88
C SER A 84 7.92 -5.30 4.53
N SER A 85 7.74 -6.60 4.33
CA SER A 85 6.66 -7.39 4.92
C SER A 85 7.15 -8.78 5.26
N ASP A 86 6.56 -9.36 6.31
CA ASP A 86 6.66 -10.79 6.57
C ASP A 86 5.99 -11.63 5.47
N ARG A 87 6.28 -12.94 5.50
CA ARG A 87 5.76 -13.91 4.52
C ARG A 87 4.29 -14.25 4.79
N GLY A 88 3.48 -14.24 3.74
CA GLY A 88 2.15 -14.84 3.68
C GLY A 88 2.01 -15.71 2.40
N PRO A 89 1.10 -16.69 2.38
CA PRO A 89 0.93 -17.60 1.24
C PRO A 89 0.34 -16.92 0.00
N ASP A 90 -0.59 -15.96 0.17
CA ASP A 90 -1.20 -15.20 -0.93
C ASP A 90 -1.38 -13.72 -0.56
N LEU A 91 -0.27 -12.97 -0.55
CA LEU A 91 -0.30 -11.54 -0.27
C LEU A 91 -0.69 -10.73 -1.51
N LYS A 92 -1.63 -9.81 -1.34
CA LYS A 92 -2.15 -8.89 -2.35
C LYS A 92 -2.05 -7.45 -1.87
N VAL A 93 -2.01 -6.52 -2.83
CA VAL A 93 -2.07 -5.08 -2.56
C VAL A 93 -3.46 -4.60 -2.92
N VAL A 94 -4.20 -4.07 -1.96
CA VAL A 94 -5.58 -3.62 -2.17
C VAL A 94 -5.75 -2.15 -1.77
N LEU A 95 -6.61 -1.44 -2.49
CA LEU A 95 -7.06 -0.10 -2.15
C LEU A 95 -8.39 -0.20 -1.40
N ALA A 96 -8.43 0.18 -0.13
CA ALA A 96 -9.63 0.09 0.69
C ALA A 96 -10.33 1.44 0.82
N SER A 97 -11.66 1.42 0.80
CA SER A 97 -12.51 2.61 0.98
C SER A 97 -12.82 2.91 2.46
N VAL A 98 -12.38 2.03 3.37
CA VAL A 98 -12.62 2.16 4.82
C VAL A 98 -11.59 3.11 5.45
N LYS A 99 -12.09 4.14 6.14
CA LYS A 99 -11.24 5.05 6.94
C LYS A 99 -10.94 4.42 8.30
N GLY A 100 -9.68 4.47 8.74
CA GLY A 100 -9.22 3.91 10.02
C GLY A 100 -8.80 2.45 9.92
N ASP A 101 -9.23 1.64 10.90
CA ASP A 101 -8.88 0.21 11.00
C ASP A 101 -9.44 -0.61 9.82
N ALA A 102 -8.63 -0.73 8.77
CA ALA A 102 -8.88 -1.60 7.63
C ALA A 102 -8.34 -3.03 7.87
N THR A 103 -8.58 -3.56 9.08
CA THR A 103 -8.09 -4.88 9.51
C THR A 103 -8.97 -6.02 9.02
N GLU A 104 -10.25 -5.75 8.81
CA GLU A 104 -11.24 -6.66 8.23
C GLU A 104 -11.86 -5.97 7.02
N LEU A 105 -11.82 -6.64 5.86
CA LEU A 105 -12.36 -6.12 4.61
C LEU A 105 -13.32 -7.14 3.99
N THR A 106 -14.46 -6.65 3.52
CA THR A 106 -15.34 -7.43 2.63
C THR A 106 -14.99 -7.15 1.17
N PRO A 107 -15.31 -8.06 0.22
CA PRO A 107 -14.99 -7.88 -1.20
C PRO A 107 -15.53 -6.60 -1.85
N GLU A 108 -16.54 -5.98 -1.26
CA GLU A 108 -17.15 -4.73 -1.74
C GLU A 108 -16.41 -3.47 -1.24
N GLN A 109 -15.50 -3.64 -0.28
CA GLN A 109 -14.82 -2.53 0.42
C GLN A 109 -13.41 -2.25 -0.12
N TYR A 110 -12.93 -3.03 -1.09
CA TYR A 110 -11.60 -2.84 -1.65
C TYR A 110 -11.53 -3.10 -3.15
N VAL A 111 -10.48 -2.53 -3.76
CA VAL A 111 -10.09 -2.80 -5.15
C VAL A 111 -8.73 -3.50 -5.13
N ASP A 112 -8.67 -4.70 -5.72
CA ASP A 112 -7.44 -5.47 -5.85
C ASP A 112 -6.53 -4.88 -6.95
N LEU A 113 -5.28 -4.54 -6.60
CA LEU A 113 -4.25 -4.12 -7.55
C LEU A 113 -3.36 -5.27 -8.01
N GLY A 114 -3.52 -6.45 -7.42
CA GLY A 114 -2.85 -7.70 -7.75
C GLY A 114 -1.95 -8.24 -6.64
N PRO A 115 -1.28 -9.38 -6.93
CA PRO A 115 -0.40 -10.04 -5.98
C PRO A 115 0.82 -9.19 -5.66
N LEU A 116 1.30 -9.32 -4.43
CA LEU A 116 2.52 -8.68 -3.95
C LEU A 116 3.72 -9.20 -4.74
N LYS A 117 4.42 -8.30 -5.43
CA LYS A 117 5.52 -8.66 -6.33
C LYS A 117 6.77 -9.11 -5.58
N SER A 118 7.07 -8.45 -4.47
CA SER A 118 8.20 -8.72 -3.60
C SER A 118 7.84 -8.39 -2.15
N LEU A 119 8.44 -9.14 -1.22
CA LEU A 119 8.30 -8.88 0.22
C LEU A 119 9.14 -7.68 0.67
N THR A 120 10.14 -7.28 -0.13
CA THR A 120 11.03 -6.16 0.19
C THR A 120 11.34 -5.30 -1.03
N GLY A 121 11.64 -4.02 -0.78
CA GLY A 121 12.08 -3.05 -1.79
C GLY A 121 10.94 -2.26 -2.44
N ASP A 122 11.30 -1.45 -3.44
CA ASP A 122 10.34 -0.58 -4.11
C ASP A 122 9.52 -1.35 -5.14
N GLN A 123 8.21 -1.10 -5.19
CA GLN A 123 7.31 -1.77 -6.12
C GLN A 123 6.18 -0.83 -6.56
N ILE A 124 5.74 -0.99 -7.81
CA ILE A 124 4.77 -0.11 -8.46
C ILE A 124 3.58 -0.92 -8.95
N TYR A 125 2.37 -0.43 -8.70
CA TYR A 125 1.11 -1.03 -9.12
C TYR A 125 0.29 0.00 -9.91
N THR A 126 -0.25 -0.41 -11.05
CA THR A 126 -1.11 0.47 -11.86
C THR A 126 -2.49 0.56 -11.23
N ILE A 127 -3.03 1.76 -11.14
CA ILE A 127 -4.40 1.98 -10.66
C ILE A 127 -5.29 2.21 -11.88
N SER A 128 -6.37 1.44 -11.98
CA SER A 128 -7.35 1.62 -13.06
C SER A 128 -7.93 3.04 -13.01
N PRO A 129 -8.13 3.72 -14.16
CA PRO A 129 -8.75 5.05 -14.20
C PRO A 129 -10.19 5.06 -13.69
N GLU A 130 -10.84 3.89 -13.61
CA GLU A 130 -12.19 3.71 -13.07
C GLU A 130 -12.24 3.86 -11.53
N VAL A 131 -11.10 3.77 -10.85
CA VAL A 131 -11.02 3.92 -9.39
C VAL A 131 -11.16 5.39 -9.00
N ILE A 132 -12.15 5.67 -8.15
CA ILE A 132 -12.41 6.99 -7.58
C ILE A 132 -11.48 7.19 -6.38
N LEU A 133 -10.38 7.92 -6.57
CA LEU A 133 -9.37 8.15 -5.52
C LEU A 133 -9.92 8.88 -4.28
N ASP A 134 -10.99 9.66 -4.43
CA ASP A 134 -11.63 10.36 -3.31
C ASP A 134 -12.34 9.40 -2.33
N GLU A 135 -12.69 8.19 -2.80
CA GLU A 135 -13.29 7.13 -2.00
C GLU A 135 -12.22 6.24 -1.35
N VAL A 136 -10.99 6.24 -1.88
CA VAL A 136 -9.88 5.46 -1.34
C VAL A 136 -9.36 6.12 -0.05
N ALA A 137 -9.36 5.36 1.03
CA ALA A 137 -8.92 5.82 2.34
C ALA A 137 -7.57 5.24 2.75
N SER A 138 -7.27 4.00 2.36
CA SER A 138 -6.05 3.32 2.76
C SER A 138 -5.57 2.31 1.72
N VAL A 139 -4.29 1.98 1.79
CA VAL A 139 -3.69 0.83 1.10
C VAL A 139 -3.52 -0.28 2.13
N VAL A 140 -3.92 -1.50 1.80
CA VAL A 140 -3.81 -2.65 2.69
C VAL A 140 -3.02 -3.76 2.02
N ILE A 141 -2.11 -4.36 2.78
CA ILE A 141 -1.47 -5.62 2.41
C ILE A 141 -2.36 -6.74 2.94
N TRP A 142 -3.08 -7.40 2.03
CA TRP A 142 -4.12 -8.38 2.35
C TRP A 142 -3.63 -9.80 2.08
N CYS A 143 -3.85 -10.73 3.00
CA CYS A 143 -3.64 -12.16 2.74
C CYS A 143 -4.98 -12.80 2.35
N ASP A 144 -5.15 -13.10 1.07
CA ASP A 144 -6.41 -13.63 0.53
C ASP A 144 -6.75 -15.02 1.09
N GLU A 145 -5.74 -15.87 1.31
CA GLU A 145 -5.95 -17.23 1.79
C GLU A 145 -6.50 -17.29 3.23
N PHE A 146 -6.22 -16.26 4.05
CA PHE A 146 -6.59 -16.24 5.46
C PHE A 146 -7.58 -15.13 5.82
N ASP A 147 -7.96 -14.30 4.85
CA ASP A 147 -8.82 -13.12 5.04
C ASP A 147 -8.34 -12.19 6.16
N VAL A 148 -7.04 -11.84 6.16
CA VAL A 148 -6.43 -10.96 7.18
C VAL A 148 -5.56 -9.86 6.58
N ALA A 149 -5.53 -8.70 7.23
CA ALA A 149 -4.60 -7.63 6.93
C ALA A 149 -3.24 -7.85 7.63
N PHE A 150 -2.15 -7.69 6.87
CA PHE A 150 -0.78 -7.69 7.40
C PHE A 150 -0.33 -6.28 7.79
N GLY A 151 -0.76 -5.29 7.01
CA GLY A 151 -0.44 -3.89 7.27
C GLY A 151 -1.34 -2.93 6.51
N THR A 152 -1.57 -1.76 7.08
CA THR A 152 -2.45 -0.72 6.55
C THR A 152 -1.68 0.58 6.42
N ALA A 153 -1.91 1.34 5.35
CA ALA A 153 -1.35 2.66 5.15
C ALA A 153 -2.47 3.66 4.85
N GLU A 154 -2.80 4.51 5.81
CA GLU A 154 -3.78 5.57 5.61
C GLU A 154 -3.27 6.62 4.62
N LEU A 155 -4.02 6.84 3.55
CA LEU A 155 -3.66 7.80 2.51
C LEU A 155 -4.12 9.21 2.87
N LYS A 156 -3.16 10.13 2.89
CA LYS A 156 -3.37 11.56 3.16
C LYS A 156 -2.86 12.37 1.96
N THR A 157 -3.50 13.49 1.65
CA THR A 157 -3.12 14.34 0.51
C THR A 157 -1.70 14.88 0.66
N GLY A 158 -0.86 14.68 -0.36
CA GLY A 158 0.56 15.05 -0.39
C GLY A 158 0.86 16.56 -0.38
N ALA A 159 -0.14 17.41 -0.12
CA ALA A 159 0.06 18.83 0.22
C ALA A 159 0.51 19.03 1.67
N GLU A 160 0.42 17.98 2.49
CA GLU A 160 0.92 17.94 3.87
C GLU A 160 2.01 16.86 3.97
N ALA A 161 3.03 16.94 3.10
CA ALA A 161 4.32 16.38 3.48
C ALA A 161 4.67 17.00 4.85
N PRO A 162 5.07 16.22 5.87
CA PRO A 162 5.47 16.78 7.15
C PRO A 162 6.63 17.72 6.83
N LEU A 163 6.33 19.02 6.90
CA LEU A 163 7.31 20.08 6.78
C LEU A 163 8.32 19.77 7.87
N SER A 164 9.48 19.24 7.46
CA SER A 164 10.61 19.02 8.34
C SER A 164 10.94 20.37 8.95
N THR A 165 10.47 20.58 10.18
CA THR A 165 10.85 21.69 11.04
C THR A 165 12.27 21.41 11.49
N SER A 166 13.21 21.66 10.59
CA SER A 166 14.59 21.93 10.93
C SER A 166 14.60 23.22 11.75
N VAL A 167 14.33 23.10 13.05
CA VAL A 167 14.70 24.14 14.00
C VAL A 167 16.20 23.99 14.22
N GLU A 168 16.97 24.78 13.49
CA GLU A 168 18.34 25.15 13.83
C GLU A 168 18.35 25.77 15.23
N GLY A 169 18.69 24.98 16.23
CA GLY A 169 19.04 25.43 17.57
C GLY A 169 20.50 25.89 17.62
N SER A 170 20.74 27.13 17.21
CA SER A 170 22.02 27.82 17.31
C SER A 170 22.52 27.93 18.76
N SER A 171 23.71 27.38 18.97
CA SER A 171 24.84 27.97 19.71
C SER A 171 24.57 29.07 20.74
N GLY A 172 24.73 28.69 22.02
CA GLY A 172 25.58 29.41 22.99
C GLY A 172 25.01 30.66 23.68
N THR A 173 25.01 30.66 25.02
CA THR A 173 25.85 31.55 25.85
C THR A 173 25.49 31.40 27.33
N THR A 174 26.55 31.26 28.13
CA THR A 174 26.62 31.36 29.59
C THR A 174 25.89 32.58 30.17
N GLY A 175 25.09 32.37 31.21
CA GLY A 175 24.44 33.45 31.95
C GLY A 175 24.12 33.06 33.38
N THR A 176 25.05 33.43 34.27
CA THR A 176 24.95 33.62 35.73
C THR A 176 23.52 33.74 36.30
N GLY A 177 23.31 33.02 37.41
CA GLY A 177 22.04 32.96 38.12
C GLY A 177 21.48 34.31 38.57
N SER A 178 20.15 34.40 38.52
CA SER A 178 19.39 35.46 39.18
C SER A 178 18.20 34.81 39.88
N LEU A 179 18.12 35.03 41.20
CA LEU A 179 17.04 34.58 42.08
C LEU A 179 15.70 35.33 41.82
N GLY A 180 15.53 35.94 40.64
CA GLY A 180 14.31 36.60 40.18
C GLY A 180 13.40 35.74 39.28
N ASP A 181 13.89 34.62 38.74
CA ASP A 181 13.14 33.78 37.78
C ASP A 181 12.12 32.81 38.41
N MET A 182 11.93 32.86 39.73
CA MET A 182 11.00 31.98 40.45
C MET A 182 9.62 32.58 40.73
N LEU A 183 9.33 33.81 40.27
CA LEU A 183 8.01 34.45 40.47
C LEU A 183 7.22 34.71 39.17
N GLY A 184 7.75 34.30 38.01
CA GLY A 184 7.10 34.49 36.69
C GLY A 184 6.35 33.28 36.13
N LYS A 185 6.35 32.13 36.81
CA LYS A 185 5.77 30.86 36.30
C LYS A 185 4.30 30.60 36.69
N LEU A 186 3.59 31.57 37.28
CA LEU A 186 2.18 31.39 37.67
C LEU A 186 1.16 32.15 36.81
N PHE A 187 1.58 32.95 35.83
CA PHE A 187 0.67 33.79 35.02
C PHE A 187 0.93 33.71 33.51
N LYS A 188 1.33 32.53 33.00
CA LYS A 188 1.42 32.32 31.55
C LYS A 188 0.22 31.55 31.03
N SER A 189 -0.74 32.33 30.53
CA SER A 189 -1.59 32.00 29.38
C SER A 189 -2.72 30.98 29.61
N GLY A 190 -3.86 31.47 30.10
CA GLY A 190 -5.15 30.86 29.85
C GLY A 190 -5.49 30.94 28.36
N ASN A 191 -5.70 29.77 27.74
CA ASN A 191 -6.30 29.70 26.43
C ASN A 191 -7.82 29.58 26.59
N LEU A 192 -8.52 30.55 26.01
CA LEU A 192 -9.96 30.63 25.94
C LEU A 192 -10.48 29.43 25.13
N THR A 193 -11.16 28.52 25.80
CA THR A 193 -12.06 27.58 25.13
C THR A 193 -13.10 28.36 24.34
N SER A 194 -12.99 28.34 23.00
CA SER A 194 -14.00 28.85 22.07
C SER A 194 -15.30 28.04 22.23
N VAL A 195 -16.20 28.53 23.08
CA VAL A 195 -17.49 27.92 23.43
C VAL A 195 -18.57 28.16 22.35
N LEU A 196 -18.21 28.53 21.12
CA LEU A 196 -19.15 28.82 20.05
C LEU A 196 -19.29 27.69 19.00
N GLY A 197 -18.47 26.64 19.07
CA GLY A 197 -18.51 25.52 18.11
C GLY A 197 -19.25 24.26 18.58
N VAL A 198 -19.37 24.04 19.90
CA VAL A 198 -19.83 22.73 20.43
C VAL A 198 -21.36 22.61 20.38
N SER A 199 -22.10 23.71 20.53
CA SER A 199 -23.57 23.68 20.51
C SER A 199 -24.18 23.36 19.14
N ALA A 200 -23.49 23.71 18.04
CA ALA A 200 -23.96 23.41 16.69
C ALA A 200 -23.80 21.92 16.34
N VAL A 201 -22.73 21.28 16.84
CA VAL A 201 -22.45 19.85 16.61
C VAL A 201 -23.45 18.98 17.39
N ILE A 202 -23.80 19.36 18.62
CA ILE A 202 -24.79 18.61 19.42
C ILE A 202 -26.20 18.71 18.80
N ALA A 203 -26.58 19.86 18.24
CA ALA A 203 -27.87 20.02 17.57
C ALA A 203 -27.98 19.20 16.25
N LEU A 204 -26.87 19.03 15.52
CA LEU A 204 -26.85 18.22 14.29
C LEU A 204 -27.01 16.72 14.58
N ILE A 205 -26.39 16.24 15.66
CA ILE A 205 -26.46 14.82 16.07
C ILE A 205 -27.86 14.46 16.59
N ALA A 206 -28.53 15.36 17.32
CA ALA A 206 -29.89 15.12 17.82
C ALA A 206 -30.96 15.06 16.70
N GLY A 207 -30.77 15.84 15.63
CA GLY A 207 -31.67 15.85 14.46
C GLY A 207 -31.62 14.56 13.63
N ILE A 208 -30.43 13.96 13.48
CA ILE A 208 -30.24 12.71 12.72
C ILE A 208 -30.88 11.52 13.45
N ILE A 209 -30.81 11.49 14.78
CA ILE A 209 -31.42 10.42 15.60
C ILE A 209 -32.97 10.47 15.52
N HIS A 210 -33.57 11.67 15.54
CA HIS A 210 -35.03 11.81 15.39
C HIS A 210 -35.51 11.51 13.96
N TYR A 211 -34.70 11.80 12.93
CA TYR A 211 -35.02 11.46 11.54
C TYR A 211 -35.09 9.93 11.35
N PHE A 212 -34.20 9.17 11.99
CA PHE A 212 -34.17 7.71 11.86
C PHE A 212 -35.33 6.97 12.55
N GLN A 213 -35.91 7.53 13.61
CA GLN A 213 -37.09 6.91 14.26
C GLN A 213 -38.40 7.13 13.49
N ALA A 214 -38.45 8.08 12.54
CA ALA A 214 -39.65 8.36 11.74
C ALA A 214 -39.76 7.53 10.45
N MET A 215 -38.72 6.79 10.05
CA MET A 215 -38.63 6.10 8.74
C MET A 215 -38.85 4.58 8.80
N MET A 216 -39.18 4.00 9.96
CA MET A 216 -39.57 2.59 10.02
C MET A 216 -41.10 2.45 10.16
N PRO A 217 -41.81 1.98 9.12
CA PRO A 217 -43.20 1.56 9.28
C PRO A 217 -43.26 0.31 10.18
N ARG A 218 -44.29 0.26 11.02
CA ARG A 218 -44.53 -0.77 12.05
C ARG A 218 -44.45 -2.20 11.55
#